data_AF-A0A453NVE4-F1
#
_entry.id   AF-A0A453NVE4-F1
#
_cell.length_a   1.000
_cell.length_b   1.000
_cell.length_c   1.000
_cell.angle_alpha   90.00
_cell.angle_beta   90.00
_cell.angle_gamma   90.00
#
_symmetry.space_group_name_H-M   'P 1'
#
loop_
_entity.id
_entity.type
_entity.pdbx_description
1 polymer ?
#
loop_
_entity_poly.entity_id
_entity_poly.type
_entity_poly.pdbx_seq_one_letter_code
_entity_poly.pdbx_strand_id
1 'polypeptide(L)'
;LTIAQSRISLVNKIQKVYRSQGVQIHNRHIDIIICQVTSKVRVSEDGMSNVFSPGELIGILQAERAGRALDESIYYRAILFGITRASLNTQSFISEASFQETARVLAKAALRGRIDWLKGLKENVVLGGLYLLPDSKKLCIIPHKTRTFISKKKIYSRQK
;
A
#
# COMPACT_ATOMS: atom_id res chain seq x y z
N LEU A 1 -7.59 10.17 -20.73
CA LEU A 1 -8.53 9.64 -19.70
C LEU A 1 -7.98 10.00 -18.34
N THR A 2 -8.69 10.83 -17.59
CA THR A 2 -8.29 11.15 -16.21
C THR A 2 -8.59 9.95 -15.30
N ILE A 3 -7.85 9.82 -14.18
CA ILE A 3 -8.02 8.72 -13.21
C ILE A 3 -9.48 8.61 -12.76
N ALA A 4 -10.13 9.75 -12.51
CA ALA A 4 -11.52 9.83 -12.10
C ALA A 4 -12.48 9.23 -13.15
N GLN A 5 -12.30 9.55 -14.44
CA GLN A 5 -13.12 8.99 -15.53
C GLN A 5 -12.97 7.48 -15.63
N SER A 6 -11.74 6.96 -15.49
CA SER A 6 -11.48 5.53 -15.49
C SER A 6 -12.17 4.81 -14.32
N ARG A 7 -12.14 5.40 -13.12
CA ARG A 7 -12.84 4.85 -11.94
C ARG A 7 -14.35 4.75 -12.17
N ILE A 8 -14.98 5.84 -12.60
CA ILE A 8 -16.44 5.88 -12.85
C ILE A 8 -16.84 4.85 -13.91
N SER A 9 -16.07 4.72 -14.99
CA SER A 9 -16.33 3.73 -16.04
C SER A 9 -16.28 2.29 -15.51
N LEU A 10 -15.29 1.98 -14.66
CA LEU A 10 -15.13 0.66 -14.06
C LEU A 10 -16.29 0.33 -13.11
N VAL A 11 -16.69 1.26 -12.25
CA VAL A 11 -17.83 1.09 -11.34
C VAL A 11 -19.10 0.76 -12.12
N ASN A 12 -19.40 1.55 -13.15
CA ASN A 12 -20.60 1.36 -13.96
C ASN A 12 -20.61 0.01 -14.69
N LYS A 13 -19.46 -0.43 -15.20
CA LYS A 13 -19.33 -1.75 -15.87
C LYS A 13 -19.56 -2.90 -14.89
N ILE A 14 -18.95 -2.86 -13.72
CA ILE A 14 -19.10 -3.91 -12.69
C ILE A 14 -20.55 -3.93 -12.17
N GLN A 15 -21.12 -2.75 -11.89
CA GLN A 15 -22.50 -2.62 -11.41
C GLN A 15 -23.52 -3.20 -12.40
N LYS A 16 -23.29 -3.02 -13.72
CA LYS A 16 -24.16 -3.58 -14.76
C LYS A 16 -24.23 -5.10 -14.70
N VAL A 17 -23.09 -5.76 -14.44
CA VAL A 17 -23.04 -7.23 -14.32
C VAL A 17 -23.81 -7.71 -13.09
N TYR A 18 -23.58 -7.11 -11.92
CA TYR A 18 -24.32 -7.50 -10.71
C TYR A 18 -25.82 -7.24 -10.81
N ARG A 19 -26.22 -6.11 -11.40
CA ARG A 19 -27.64 -5.81 -11.67
C ARG A 19 -28.27 -6.83 -12.61
N SER A 20 -27.54 -7.29 -13.63
CA SER A 20 -28.06 -8.33 -14.55
C SER A 20 -28.28 -9.69 -13.86
N GLN A 21 -27.60 -9.95 -12.74
CA GLN A 21 -27.78 -11.14 -11.91
C GLN A 21 -28.80 -10.92 -10.77
N GLY A 22 -29.49 -9.77 -10.74
CA GLY A 22 -30.44 -9.44 -9.68
C GLY A 22 -29.80 -9.08 -8.33
N VAL A 23 -28.47 -8.94 -8.27
CA VAL A 23 -27.75 -8.64 -7.03
C VAL A 23 -27.61 -7.13 -6.85
N GLN A 24 -28.11 -6.61 -5.73
CA GLN A 24 -27.97 -5.20 -5.37
C GLN A 24 -26.72 -4.98 -4.50
N ILE A 25 -25.73 -4.28 -5.05
CA ILE A 25 -24.53 -3.84 -4.32
C ILE A 25 -24.45 -2.32 -4.36
N HIS A 26 -24.16 -1.71 -3.21
CA HIS A 26 -23.96 -0.27 -3.13
C HIS A 26 -22.62 0.14 -3.78
N ASN A 27 -22.62 1.17 -4.62
CA ASN A 27 -21.44 1.62 -5.39
C ASN A 27 -20.20 1.82 -4.51
N ARG A 28 -20.39 2.32 -3.28
CA ARG A 28 -19.30 2.53 -2.30
C ARG A 28 -18.43 1.30 -2.08
N HIS A 29 -18.99 0.09 -2.10
CA HIS A 29 -18.18 -1.14 -1.93
C HIS A 29 -17.26 -1.38 -3.13
N ILE A 30 -17.79 -1.18 -4.34
CA ILE A 30 -17.04 -1.32 -5.59
C ILE A 30 -15.99 -0.21 -5.69
N ASP A 31 -16.34 1.02 -5.30
CA ASP A 31 -15.42 2.16 -5.27
C ASP A 31 -14.22 1.90 -4.38
N ILE A 32 -14.42 1.34 -3.19
CA ILE A 32 -13.33 1.01 -2.27
C ILE A 32 -12.36 0.01 -2.93
N ILE A 33 -12.87 -1.01 -3.62
CA ILE A 33 -12.04 -2.00 -4.32
C ILE A 33 -11.27 -1.35 -5.48
N ILE A 34 -11.95 -0.56 -6.31
CA ILE A 34 -11.32 0.11 -7.47
C ILE A 34 -10.28 1.14 -7.00
N CYS A 35 -10.51 1.80 -5.86
CA CYS A 35 -9.55 2.71 -5.26
C CYS A 35 -8.23 1.99 -4.93
N GLN A 36 -8.28 0.76 -4.41
CA GLN A 36 -7.08 -0.04 -4.15
C GLN A 36 -6.33 -0.42 -5.44
N VAL A 37 -7.09 -0.83 -6.46
CA VAL A 37 -6.58 -1.23 -7.78
C VAL A 37 -5.94 -0.05 -8.54
N THR A 38 -6.41 1.17 -8.31
CA THR A 38 -5.92 2.41 -8.93
C THR A 38 -5.11 3.28 -7.97
N SER A 39 -4.58 2.73 -6.88
CA SER A 39 -3.92 3.51 -5.81
C SER A 39 -2.53 4.05 -6.17
N LYS A 40 -1.93 3.54 -7.26
CA LYS A 40 -0.55 3.79 -7.63
C LYS A 40 -0.40 4.39 -9.02
N VAL A 41 0.67 5.16 -9.17
CA VAL A 41 1.07 5.81 -10.41
C VAL A 41 2.55 5.53 -10.68
N ARG A 42 2.92 5.56 -11.95
CA ARG A 42 4.31 5.45 -12.38
C ARG A 42 4.84 6.82 -12.74
N VAL A 43 5.98 7.19 -12.18
CA VAL A 43 6.64 8.47 -12.49
C VAL A 43 7.11 8.46 -13.94
N SER A 44 6.79 9.52 -14.68
CA SER A 44 7.24 9.70 -16.06
C SER A 44 8.72 10.07 -16.09
N GLU A 45 9.44 9.63 -17.12
CA GLU A 45 10.88 9.89 -17.27
C GLU A 45 11.17 11.37 -17.55
N ASP A 46 10.19 12.07 -18.12
CA ASP A 46 10.30 13.48 -18.53
C ASP A 46 10.20 14.47 -17.36
N GLY A 47 9.89 14.00 -16.15
CA GLY A 47 9.77 14.82 -14.94
C GLY A 47 11.07 14.84 -14.15
N MET A 48 11.84 15.93 -14.26
CA MET A 48 13.07 16.18 -13.50
C MET A 48 12.79 16.50 -12.01
N SER A 49 12.09 15.61 -11.29
CA SER A 49 11.98 15.73 -9.83
C SER A 49 13.04 14.84 -9.18
N ASN A 50 14.01 15.44 -8.50
CA ASN A 50 15.12 14.75 -7.81
C ASN A 50 14.68 13.75 -6.71
N VAL A 51 13.38 13.68 -6.43
CA VAL A 51 12.80 12.90 -5.32
C VAL A 51 12.46 11.46 -5.70
N PHE A 52 12.13 11.19 -6.97
CA PHE A 52 11.70 9.86 -7.41
C PHE A 52 12.52 9.36 -8.59
N SER A 53 12.76 8.05 -8.62
CA SER A 53 13.44 7.46 -9.77
C SER A 53 12.49 7.37 -10.98
N PRO A 54 12.98 7.61 -12.20
CA PRO A 54 12.16 7.44 -13.41
C PRO A 54 11.59 6.02 -13.47
N GLY A 55 10.29 5.91 -13.71
CA GLY A 55 9.59 4.63 -13.74
C GLY A 55 9.27 4.01 -12.38
N GLU A 56 9.55 4.70 -11.27
CA GLU A 56 9.18 4.24 -9.92
C GLU A 56 7.65 4.21 -9.72
N LEU A 57 7.19 3.22 -8.95
CA LEU A 57 5.78 3.07 -8.58
C LEU A 57 5.51 3.73 -7.22
N ILE A 58 4.81 4.86 -7.26
CA ILE A 58 4.48 5.64 -6.07
C ILE A 58 2.97 5.67 -5.83
N GLY A 59 2.55 5.87 -4.59
CA GLY A 59 1.13 6.08 -4.28
C GLY A 59 0.67 7.46 -4.75
N ILE A 60 -0.58 7.58 -5.22
CA ILE A 60 -1.15 8.87 -5.67
C ILE A 60 -0.99 9.94 -4.58
N LEU A 61 -1.33 9.60 -3.33
CA LEU A 61 -1.23 10.53 -2.21
C LEU A 61 0.22 10.97 -1.93
N GLN A 62 1.21 10.10 -2.19
CA GLN A 62 2.62 10.45 -2.04
C GLN A 62 3.07 11.40 -3.15
N ALA A 63 2.65 11.14 -4.39
CA ALA A 63 2.91 12.01 -5.53
C ALA A 63 2.33 13.42 -5.31
N GLU A 64 1.07 13.50 -4.89
CA GLU A 64 0.40 14.78 -4.61
C GLU A 64 1.06 15.55 -3.46
N ARG A 65 1.49 14.86 -2.40
CA ARG A 65 2.19 15.49 -1.27
C ARG A 65 3.57 16.00 -1.68
N ALA A 66 4.31 15.22 -2.46
CA ALA A 66 5.63 15.62 -2.93
C ALA A 66 5.53 16.81 -3.89
N GLY A 67 4.57 16.82 -4.81
CA GLY A 67 4.35 17.96 -5.71
C GLY A 67 4.01 19.25 -4.96
N ARG A 68 3.15 19.18 -3.94
CA ARG A 68 2.87 20.33 -3.07
C ARG A 68 4.07 20.82 -2.26
N ALA A 69 4.96 19.91 -1.87
CA ALA A 69 6.14 20.28 -1.07
C ALA A 69 7.24 20.94 -1.91
N LEU A 70 7.28 20.63 -3.21
CA LEU A 70 8.27 21.16 -4.16
C LEU A 70 7.73 22.34 -4.98
N ASP A 71 6.45 22.69 -4.84
CA ASP A 71 5.72 23.59 -5.76
C ASP A 71 5.87 23.20 -7.24
N GLU A 72 6.13 21.92 -7.52
CA GLU A 72 6.34 21.37 -8.85
C GLU A 72 5.29 20.31 -9.18
N SER A 73 4.79 20.35 -10.41
CA SER A 73 3.89 19.31 -10.92
C SER A 73 4.67 18.06 -11.27
N ILE A 74 4.57 17.02 -10.44
CA ILE A 74 5.16 15.72 -10.75
C ILE A 74 4.38 15.07 -11.89
N TYR A 75 5.04 14.83 -13.01
CA TYR A 75 4.47 14.10 -14.14
C TYR A 75 4.45 12.60 -13.84
N TYR A 76 3.26 12.01 -13.87
CA TYR A 76 3.08 10.58 -13.68
C TYR A 76 1.99 10.03 -14.59
N ARG A 77 2.08 8.74 -14.87
CA ARG A 77 1.07 7.97 -15.58
C ARG A 77 0.31 7.07 -14.60
N ALA A 78 -1.00 7.15 -14.64
CA ALA A 78 -1.86 6.25 -13.87
C ALA A 78 -1.70 4.81 -14.34
N ILE A 79 -1.58 3.88 -13.38
CA ILE A 79 -1.52 2.45 -13.65
C ILE A 79 -2.68 1.75 -12.96
N LEU A 80 -3.35 0.89 -13.70
CA LEU A 80 -4.36 -0.03 -13.18
C LEU A 80 -3.69 -1.36 -12.83
N PHE A 81 -3.74 -1.76 -11.57
CA PHE A 81 -3.24 -3.06 -11.13
C PHE A 81 -4.37 -4.10 -11.08
N GLY A 82 -4.07 -5.36 -11.43
CA GLY A 82 -4.95 -6.46 -11.01
C GLY A 82 -4.97 -6.61 -9.49
N ILE A 83 -6.04 -7.18 -8.91
CA ILE A 83 -6.21 -7.31 -7.46
C ILE A 83 -4.99 -7.98 -6.81
N THR A 84 -4.53 -9.10 -7.36
CA THR A 84 -3.34 -9.84 -6.88
C THR A 84 -2.08 -8.97 -6.89
N ARG A 85 -1.85 -8.22 -7.99
CA ARG A 85 -0.68 -7.35 -8.11
C ARG A 85 -0.78 -6.11 -7.23
N ALA A 86 -1.98 -5.61 -6.96
CA ALA A 86 -2.19 -4.52 -6.01
C ALA A 86 -1.87 -4.98 -4.59
N SER A 87 -2.33 -6.18 -4.19
CA SER A 87 -2.05 -6.79 -2.88
C SER A 87 -0.56 -7.08 -2.66
N LEU A 88 0.15 -7.51 -3.72
CA LEU A 88 1.59 -7.74 -3.67
C LEU A 88 2.42 -6.44 -3.70
N ASN A 89 1.83 -5.31 -4.05
CA ASN A 89 2.52 -4.01 -4.11
C ASN A 89 2.15 -3.13 -2.91
N THR A 90 1.93 -3.71 -1.73
CA THR A 90 1.68 -2.93 -0.51
C THR A 90 2.97 -2.31 0.04
N GLN A 91 2.85 -1.37 0.99
CA GLN A 91 4.01 -0.77 1.65
C GLN A 91 4.64 -1.71 2.68
N SER A 92 3.82 -2.56 3.30
CA SER A 92 4.25 -3.54 4.28
C SER A 92 4.66 -4.85 3.62
N PHE A 93 5.89 -5.27 3.91
CA PHE A 93 6.36 -6.57 3.44
C PHE A 93 5.78 -7.73 4.25
N ILE A 94 5.36 -7.50 5.51
CA ILE A 94 4.69 -8.51 6.35
C ILE A 94 3.30 -8.83 5.75
N SER A 95 2.56 -7.78 5.36
CA SER A 95 1.28 -7.91 4.67
C SER A 95 1.42 -8.57 3.30
N GLU A 96 2.46 -8.20 2.53
CA GLU A 96 2.80 -8.80 1.23
C GLU A 96 3.14 -10.30 1.39
N ALA A 97 4.06 -10.64 2.30
CA ALA A 97 4.57 -12.01 2.48
C ALA A 97 3.51 -12.99 2.99
N SER A 98 2.54 -12.49 3.74
CA SER A 98 1.39 -13.27 4.23
C SER A 98 0.26 -13.40 3.20
N PHE A 99 0.35 -12.71 2.06
CA PHE A 99 -0.60 -12.91 0.96
C PHE A 99 -0.13 -14.07 0.09
N GLN A 100 1.00 -13.92 -0.61
CA GLN A 100 1.59 -14.93 -1.51
C GLN A 100 3.11 -14.71 -1.67
N GLU A 101 3.80 -15.67 -2.31
CA GLU A 101 5.22 -15.55 -2.72
C GLU A 101 6.20 -15.24 -1.57
N THR A 102 5.90 -15.74 -0.36
CA THR A 102 6.55 -15.41 0.92
C THR A 102 8.08 -15.35 0.85
N ALA A 103 8.72 -16.37 0.27
CA ALA A 103 10.19 -16.42 0.15
C ALA A 103 10.76 -15.27 -0.69
N ARG A 104 10.15 -14.97 -1.84
CA ARG A 104 10.57 -13.87 -2.72
C ARG A 104 10.42 -12.52 -2.05
N VAL A 105 9.32 -12.33 -1.32
CA VAL A 105 9.01 -11.07 -0.63
C VAL A 105 10.00 -10.80 0.49
N LEU A 106 10.23 -11.79 1.36
CA LEU A 106 11.16 -11.67 2.48
C LEU A 106 12.60 -11.48 2.01
N ALA A 107 13.04 -12.22 0.99
CA ALA A 107 14.38 -12.04 0.40
C ALA A 107 14.56 -10.61 -0.14
N LYS A 108 13.58 -10.10 -0.90
CA LYS A 108 13.61 -8.73 -1.43
C LYS A 108 13.62 -7.68 -0.32
N ALA A 109 12.87 -7.91 0.77
CA ALA A 109 12.85 -7.02 1.92
C ALA A 109 14.19 -7.01 2.67
N ALA A 110 14.81 -8.18 2.87
CA ALA A 110 16.12 -8.33 3.50
C ALA A 110 17.22 -7.66 2.68
N LEU A 111 17.27 -7.91 1.37
CA LEU A 111 18.25 -7.29 0.46
C LEU A 111 18.16 -5.76 0.45
N ARG A 112 16.94 -5.22 0.49
CA ARG A 112 16.70 -3.77 0.54
C ARG A 112 16.78 -3.18 1.96
N GLY A 113 16.92 -4.01 2.99
CA GLY A 113 16.86 -3.61 4.39
C GLY A 113 15.56 -2.85 4.75
N ARG A 114 14.41 -3.30 4.22
CA ARG A 114 13.11 -2.66 4.45
C ARG A 114 12.69 -2.77 5.92
N ILE A 115 12.10 -1.70 6.44
CA ILE A 115 11.54 -1.63 7.80
C ILE A 115 10.03 -1.46 7.69
N ASP A 116 9.28 -2.28 8.42
CA ASP A 116 7.82 -2.21 8.51
C ASP A 116 7.39 -1.39 9.73
N TRP A 117 6.43 -0.49 9.54
CA TRP A 117 5.93 0.41 10.59
C TRP A 117 4.59 -0.05 11.18
N LEU A 118 4.08 -1.23 10.79
CA LEU A 118 2.87 -1.85 11.35
C LEU A 118 1.62 -0.95 11.28
N LYS A 119 1.49 -0.19 10.19
CA LYS A 119 0.37 0.74 9.99
C LYS A 119 -0.91 0.01 9.57
N GLY A 120 -0.79 -1.21 9.05
CA GLY A 120 -1.89 -1.97 8.47
C GLY A 120 -2.60 -2.91 9.45
N LEU A 121 -3.83 -3.31 9.08
CA LEU A 121 -4.62 -4.30 9.82
C LEU A 121 -4.04 -5.72 9.76
N LYS A 122 -3.20 -6.07 8.80
CA LYS A 122 -2.65 -7.43 8.74
C LYS A 122 -1.38 -7.57 9.58
N GLU A 123 -0.53 -6.56 9.54
CA GLU A 123 0.75 -6.52 10.27
C GLU A 123 0.60 -6.70 11.79
N ASN A 124 -0.22 -5.90 12.45
CA ASN A 124 -0.41 -6.05 13.89
C ASN A 124 -1.14 -7.35 14.28
N VAL A 125 -1.92 -8.02 13.41
CA VAL A 125 -2.68 -9.26 13.74
C VAL A 125 -1.67 -10.37 13.78
N VAL A 126 -0.81 -10.40 12.76
CA VAL A 126 0.30 -11.35 12.67
C VAL A 126 1.25 -11.20 13.86
N LEU A 127 1.47 -9.99 14.35
CA LEU A 127 2.36 -9.74 15.50
C LEU A 127 1.66 -9.75 16.87
N GLY A 128 0.33 -9.96 16.92
CA GLY A 128 -0.45 -9.89 18.16
C GLY A 128 -0.53 -8.49 18.79
N GLY A 129 -0.25 -7.45 18.01
CA GLY A 129 -0.41 -6.04 18.40
C GLY A 129 -1.88 -5.60 18.45
N LEU A 130 -2.16 -4.64 19.33
CA LEU A 130 -3.50 -4.15 19.61
C LEU A 130 -4.14 -3.49 18.38
N TYR A 131 -5.39 -3.86 18.09
CA TYR A 131 -6.22 -3.16 17.12
C TYR A 131 -7.29 -2.32 17.79
N LEU A 132 -7.43 -1.09 17.30
CA LEU A 132 -8.62 -0.28 17.48
C LEU A 132 -9.74 -0.87 16.61
N LEU A 133 -10.50 -1.81 17.17
CA LEU A 133 -11.83 -2.11 16.67
C LEU A 133 -12.77 -0.96 17.06
N PRO A 134 -13.66 -0.50 16.16
CA PRO A 134 -14.51 0.67 16.39
C PRO A 134 -15.45 0.57 17.61
N ASP A 135 -15.68 -0.63 18.15
CA ASP A 135 -16.62 -0.88 19.26
C ASP A 135 -15.98 -1.21 20.62
N SER A 136 -14.73 -0.81 20.87
CA SER A 136 -14.14 -1.04 22.20
C SER A 136 -13.31 0.13 22.67
N LYS A 137 -13.95 1.01 23.47
CA LYS A 137 -13.30 1.89 24.46
C LYS A 137 -12.61 1.09 25.59
N LYS A 138 -12.01 -0.06 25.28
CA LYS A 138 -11.07 -0.78 26.14
C LYS A 138 -9.79 -0.91 25.34
N LEU A 139 -8.88 0.01 25.63
CA LEU A 139 -7.48 -0.10 25.25
C LEU A 139 -6.90 -1.30 26.02
N CYS A 140 -6.96 -2.51 25.43
CA CYS A 140 -6.26 -3.65 26.02
C CYS A 140 -4.77 -3.46 25.75
N ILE A 141 -4.10 -2.63 26.53
CA ILE A 141 -2.64 -2.50 26.47
C ILE A 141 -2.07 -3.84 26.93
N ILE A 142 -1.73 -4.72 25.99
CA ILE A 142 -0.74 -5.75 26.26
C ILE A 142 0.60 -5.01 26.23
N PRO A 143 1.33 -4.90 27.35
CA PRO A 143 2.62 -4.22 27.35
C PRO A 143 3.62 -5.09 26.60
N HIS A 144 3.72 -4.92 25.28
CA HIS A 144 4.80 -5.54 24.54
C HIS A 144 6.08 -4.73 24.79
N LYS A 145 6.85 -5.20 25.77
CA LYS A 145 8.14 -4.68 26.19
C LYS A 145 9.21 -4.97 25.14
N THR A 146 9.07 -4.46 23.91
CA THR A 146 10.18 -4.38 22.95
C THR A 146 10.04 -3.17 22.03
N ARG A 147 10.30 -1.98 22.57
CA ARG A 147 11.01 -0.94 21.82
C ARG A 147 12.48 -1.36 21.64
N THR A 148 12.73 -2.52 21.05
CA THR A 148 14.03 -2.77 20.43
C THR A 148 13.90 -2.32 19.00
N PHE A 149 14.22 -1.04 18.81
CA PHE A 149 14.92 -0.62 17.61
C PHE A 149 15.86 -1.75 17.20
N ILE A 150 15.53 -2.48 16.12
CA ILE A 150 16.53 -3.18 15.34
C ILE A 150 17.30 -2.07 14.60
N SER A 151 18.03 -1.29 15.40
CA SER A 151 19.06 -0.41 14.93
C SER A 151 20.16 -1.34 14.41
N LYS A 152 20.65 -1.02 13.22
CA LYS A 152 21.69 -1.73 12.47
C LYS A 152 23.03 -1.92 13.22
N LYS A 153 23.12 -1.61 14.53
CA LYS A 153 24.35 -1.67 15.33
C LYS A 153 24.72 -3.05 15.91
N LYS A 154 23.81 -4.03 15.98
CA LYS A 154 24.10 -5.30 16.71
C LYS A 154 24.67 -6.43 15.87
N ILE A 155 24.86 -6.24 14.56
CA ILE A 155 25.41 -7.28 13.66
C ILE A 155 26.92 -7.09 13.40
N TYR A 156 27.47 -5.88 13.57
CA TYR A 156 28.89 -5.61 13.26
C TYR A 156 29.88 -5.87 14.41
N SER A 157 29.45 -6.33 15.60
CA SER A 157 30.36 -6.57 16.74
C SER A 157 30.67 -8.05 17.01
N ARG A 158 30.34 -8.96 16.08
CA ARG A 158 30.63 -10.40 16.20
C ARG A 158 31.67 -10.92 15.21
N GLN A 159 32.34 -10.02 14.49
CA GLN A 159 33.57 -10.32 13.76
C GLN A 159 34.71 -9.47 14.34
N LYS A 160 35.14 -9.83 15.54
CA LYS A 160 36.47 -9.52 16.06
C LYS A 160 36.94 -10.71 16.87
#